data_AF-A0A452ZMX7-F1
#
_entry.id   AF-A0A452ZMX7-F1
#
_cell.length_a   1.000
_cell.length_b   1.000
_cell.length_c   1.000
_cell.angle_alpha   90.00
_cell.angle_beta   90.00
_cell.angle_gamma   90.00
#
_symmetry.space_group_name_H-M   'P 1'
#
loop_
_entity.id
_entity.type
_entity.pdbx_description
1 polymer ?
#
loop_
_entity_poly.entity_id
_entity_poly.type
_entity_poly.pdbx_seq_one_letter_code
_entity_poly.pdbx_strand_id
1 'polypeptide(L)'
;DALELCFHRNATIGPCKCAASQWHKVPKSGLWAQSLSPYDNRILDFRMPADPSRSVVVSTEEEFLLHRVVFLVLGMVLMALAHTLSQSLVFYYGGAMTIGIFLVVLIILFQGMKLLPTGRKSSLAIFAYSSVVGMTTYFLHYLSGLLRSILVEMGIAEDMHNPLGIFLLVCVILAGAWFGFWGVRKLVLTEEGSVDAGVAYFVEWAILIVSAVLILQVFFFVTMAVC
;
A
#
# COMPACT_ATOMS: atom_id res chain seq x y z
N ASP A 1 -22.74 -6.78 -39.16
CA ASP A 1 -22.60 -5.66 -38.21
C ASP A 1 -22.33 -6.16 -36.80
N ALA A 2 -21.44 -5.50 -36.09
CA ALA A 2 -21.09 -5.85 -34.70
C ALA A 2 -21.91 -4.99 -33.73
N LEU A 3 -22.23 -5.54 -32.55
CA LEU A 3 -22.87 -4.77 -31.47
C LEU A 3 -21.93 -3.65 -31.02
N GLU A 4 -22.44 -2.42 -31.00
CA GLU A 4 -21.72 -1.25 -30.47
C GLU A 4 -22.43 -0.74 -29.22
N LEU A 5 -21.64 -0.37 -28.21
CA LEU A 5 -22.13 0.25 -26.98
C LEU A 5 -21.49 1.61 -26.77
N CYS A 6 -22.21 2.51 -26.12
CA CYS A 6 -21.69 3.76 -25.62
C CYS A 6 -22.00 3.89 -24.14
N PHE A 7 -20.97 4.22 -23.34
CA PHE A 7 -21.11 4.42 -21.91
C PHE A 7 -20.76 5.87 -21.58
N HIS A 8 -21.76 6.70 -21.29
CA HIS A 8 -21.59 8.13 -21.12
C HIS A 8 -22.32 8.67 -19.88
N ARG A 9 -21.91 9.87 -19.44
CA ARG A 9 -22.47 10.53 -18.25
C ARG A 9 -23.52 11.58 -18.57
N ASN A 10 -23.47 12.13 -19.79
CA ASN A 10 -24.24 13.31 -20.13
C ASN A 10 -25.64 12.96 -20.67
N ALA A 11 -26.66 13.13 -19.83
CA ALA A 11 -28.06 12.88 -20.17
C ALA A 11 -28.63 13.83 -21.24
N THR A 12 -27.99 14.98 -21.51
CA THR A 12 -28.52 15.97 -22.48
C THR A 12 -28.30 15.57 -23.94
N ILE A 13 -27.41 14.62 -24.21
CA ILE A 13 -27.06 14.17 -25.57
C ILE A 13 -28.26 13.47 -26.24
N GLY A 14 -29.19 12.92 -25.46
CA GLY A 14 -30.32 12.12 -25.96
C GLY A 14 -29.86 10.73 -26.43
N PRO A 15 -30.79 9.76 -26.53
CA PRO A 15 -30.45 8.37 -26.79
C PRO A 15 -29.80 8.19 -28.16
N CYS A 16 -28.71 7.44 -28.22
CA CYS A 16 -27.96 7.05 -29.42
C CYS A 16 -27.37 8.21 -30.23
N LYS A 17 -27.21 9.39 -29.63
CA LYS A 17 -26.66 10.60 -30.29
C LYS A 17 -25.20 10.91 -29.92
N CYS A 18 -24.53 10.00 -29.24
CA CYS A 18 -23.10 10.12 -28.90
C CYS A 18 -22.22 10.21 -30.15
N ALA A 19 -21.12 10.98 -30.05
CA ALA A 19 -20.15 11.12 -31.13
C ALA A 19 -19.55 9.77 -31.51
N ALA A 20 -19.19 9.58 -32.79
CA ALA A 20 -18.68 8.31 -33.32
C ALA A 20 -17.47 7.76 -32.56
N SER A 21 -16.66 8.62 -31.93
CA SER A 21 -15.49 8.23 -31.13
C SER A 21 -15.82 7.59 -29.77
N GLN A 22 -17.05 7.77 -29.27
CA GLN A 22 -17.49 7.26 -27.96
C GLN A 22 -18.14 5.87 -28.04
N TRP A 23 -18.27 5.33 -29.26
CA TRP A 23 -18.85 4.01 -29.48
C TRP A 23 -17.76 2.94 -29.46
N HIS A 24 -17.96 1.92 -28.63
CA HIS A 24 -17.07 0.79 -28.48
C HIS A 24 -17.70 -0.47 -29.06
N LYS A 25 -16.94 -1.23 -29.85
CA LYS A 25 -17.37 -2.53 -30.36
C LYS A 25 -17.29 -3.56 -29.25
N VAL A 26 -18.37 -4.29 -29.02
CA VAL A 26 -18.39 -5.38 -28.04
C VAL A 26 -17.48 -6.52 -28.53
N PRO A 27 -16.64 -7.10 -27.66
CA PRO A 27 -15.82 -8.26 -28.00
C PRO A 27 -16.65 -9.41 -28.57
N LYS A 28 -16.05 -10.21 -29.46
CA LYS A 28 -16.72 -11.41 -30.04
C LYS A 28 -17.12 -12.45 -28.98
N SER A 29 -16.51 -12.40 -27.79
CA SER A 29 -16.86 -13.22 -26.63
C SER A 29 -18.19 -12.84 -25.96
N GLY A 30 -18.85 -11.75 -26.38
CA GLY A 30 -20.13 -11.30 -25.85
C GLY A 30 -20.04 -10.51 -24.54
N LEU A 31 -19.07 -10.85 -23.68
CA LEU A 31 -18.87 -10.20 -22.39
C LEU A 31 -18.23 -8.82 -22.49
N TRP A 32 -18.87 -7.82 -21.89
CA TRP A 32 -18.32 -6.51 -21.61
C TRP A 32 -18.62 -6.13 -20.16
N ALA A 33 -17.60 -5.75 -19.40
CA ALA A 33 -17.77 -5.34 -18.01
C ALA A 33 -17.05 -4.01 -17.77
N GLN A 34 -17.68 -3.14 -16.99
CA GLN A 34 -17.10 -1.88 -16.57
C GLN A 34 -17.52 -1.55 -15.13
N SER A 35 -16.56 -1.09 -14.32
CA SER A 35 -16.86 -0.62 -12.97
C SER A 35 -17.49 0.77 -12.99
N LEU A 36 -18.47 0.96 -12.12
CA LEU A 36 -19.19 2.20 -11.90
C LEU A 36 -19.20 2.53 -10.40
N SER A 37 -19.10 3.80 -10.03
CA SER A 37 -19.31 4.17 -8.63
C SER A 37 -20.80 4.17 -8.32
N PRO A 38 -21.27 3.71 -7.15
CA PRO A 38 -22.70 3.76 -6.80
C PRO A 38 -23.25 5.20 -6.70
N TYR A 39 -22.36 6.20 -6.63
CA TYR A 39 -22.73 7.62 -6.64
C TYR A 39 -22.69 8.26 -8.03
N ASP A 40 -22.32 7.50 -9.07
CA ASP A 40 -22.19 8.01 -10.42
C ASP A 40 -23.31 7.47 -11.31
N ASN A 41 -24.10 8.38 -11.88
CA ASN A 41 -25.15 8.01 -12.82
C ASN A 41 -24.56 7.98 -14.23
N ARG A 42 -24.62 6.82 -14.88
CA ARG A 42 -24.21 6.66 -16.28
C ARG A 42 -25.30 6.01 -17.11
N ILE A 43 -25.29 6.39 -18.38
CA ILE A 43 -26.24 5.96 -19.39
C ILE A 43 -25.49 5.01 -20.31
N LEU A 44 -26.13 3.87 -20.57
CA LEU A 44 -25.64 2.82 -21.44
C LEU A 44 -26.55 2.75 -22.67
N ASP A 45 -26.02 3.16 -23.82
CA ASP A 45 -26.71 3.15 -25.10
C ASP A 45 -26.18 2.00 -25.97
N PHE A 46 -27.09 1.31 -26.66
CA PHE A 46 -26.76 0.19 -27.56
C PHE A 46 -27.17 0.50 -29.00
N ARG A 47 -26.30 0.16 -29.95
CA ARG A 47 -26.63 0.12 -31.37
C ARG A 47 -26.70 -1.33 -31.83
N MET A 48 -27.92 -1.82 -31.98
CA MET A 48 -28.19 -3.20 -32.39
C MET A 48 -27.85 -3.42 -33.87
N PRO A 49 -27.30 -4.60 -34.23
CA PRO A 49 -27.20 -5.03 -35.63
C PRO A 49 -28.60 -5.31 -36.20
N ALA A 50 -28.73 -5.34 -37.52
CA ALA A 50 -30.02 -5.49 -38.23
C ALA A 50 -30.76 -6.83 -37.99
N ASP A 51 -30.18 -7.75 -37.21
CA ASP A 51 -30.78 -9.04 -36.87
C ASP A 51 -31.62 -8.90 -35.57
N PRO A 52 -32.97 -8.94 -35.66
CA PRO A 52 -33.86 -8.70 -34.52
C PRO A 52 -33.90 -9.85 -33.51
N SER A 53 -33.25 -10.99 -33.81
CA SER A 53 -33.28 -12.19 -32.96
C SER A 53 -32.31 -12.15 -31.78
N ARG A 54 -31.40 -11.16 -31.73
CA ARG A 54 -30.34 -11.10 -30.72
C ARG A 54 -30.79 -10.31 -29.48
N SER A 55 -31.10 -11.02 -28.39
CA SER A 55 -31.34 -10.42 -27.09
C SER A 55 -30.02 -10.01 -26.42
N VAL A 56 -29.99 -8.83 -25.80
CA VAL A 56 -28.88 -8.36 -24.94
C VAL A 56 -29.36 -8.40 -23.50
N VAL A 57 -28.62 -9.07 -22.62
CA VAL A 57 -28.96 -9.15 -21.19
C VAL A 57 -28.02 -8.23 -20.42
N VAL A 58 -28.58 -7.19 -19.84
CA VAL A 58 -27.84 -6.31 -18.93
C VAL A 58 -28.05 -6.82 -17.52
N SER A 59 -26.99 -7.34 -16.90
CA SER A 59 -27.00 -7.73 -15.50
C SER A 59 -26.27 -6.68 -14.67
N THR A 60 -26.79 -6.39 -13.48
CA THR A 60 -26.07 -5.60 -12.48
C THR A 60 -25.64 -6.57 -11.39
N GLU A 61 -24.43 -7.12 -11.53
CA GLU A 61 -23.87 -7.99 -10.50
C GLU A 61 -23.12 -7.17 -9.47
N GLU A 62 -23.64 -7.13 -8.25
CA GLU A 62 -22.86 -6.62 -7.11
C GLU A 62 -21.79 -7.65 -6.76
N GLU A 63 -20.57 -7.42 -7.23
CA GLU A 63 -19.43 -8.24 -6.84
C GLU A 63 -19.13 -8.05 -5.35
N PHE A 64 -19.50 -9.05 -4.54
CA PHE A 64 -19.12 -9.16 -3.14
C PHE A 64 -17.61 -9.44 -3.03
N LEU A 65 -16.83 -8.37 -3.06
CA LEU A 65 -15.40 -8.44 -2.90
C LEU A 65 -15.04 -8.52 -1.41
N LEU A 66 -14.59 -9.70 -0.94
CA LEU A 66 -14.24 -9.98 0.46
C LEU A 66 -13.30 -8.92 1.06
N HIS A 67 -12.34 -8.42 0.29
CA HIS A 67 -11.39 -7.40 0.76
C HIS A 67 -12.08 -6.11 1.23
N ARG A 68 -13.25 -5.75 0.67
CA ARG A 68 -14.01 -4.57 1.10
C ARG A 68 -14.61 -4.77 2.49
N VAL A 69 -15.13 -5.97 2.77
CA VAL A 69 -15.63 -6.31 4.11
C VAL A 69 -14.49 -6.26 5.12
N VAL A 70 -13.31 -6.77 4.74
CA VAL A 70 -12.11 -6.69 5.60
C VAL A 70 -11.73 -5.24 5.89
N PHE A 71 -11.68 -4.36 4.88
CA PHE A 71 -11.39 -2.94 5.09
C PHE A 71 -12.46 -2.23 5.93
N LEU A 72 -13.74 -2.56 5.76
CA LEU A 72 -14.82 -2.03 6.59
C LEU A 72 -14.63 -2.40 8.06
N VAL A 73 -14.45 -3.69 8.34
CA VAL A 73 -14.27 -4.20 9.70
C VAL A 73 -13.02 -3.61 10.32
N LEU A 74 -11.90 -3.60 9.59
CA LEU A 74 -10.64 -3.04 10.07
C LEU A 74 -10.77 -1.53 10.38
N GLY A 75 -11.40 -0.77 9.49
CA GLY A 75 -11.65 0.66 9.70
C GLY A 75 -12.52 0.93 10.93
N MET A 76 -13.59 0.15 11.13
CA MET A 76 -14.44 0.26 12.33
C MET A 76 -13.69 -0.06 13.62
N VAL A 77 -12.87 -1.13 13.60
CA VAL A 77 -12.03 -1.51 14.76
C VAL A 77 -11.01 -0.42 15.07
N LEU A 78 -10.31 0.11 14.06
CA LEU A 78 -9.32 1.17 14.24
C LEU A 78 -9.96 2.45 14.77
N MET A 79 -11.15 2.81 14.28
CA MET A 79 -11.89 3.98 14.75
C MET A 79 -12.30 3.83 16.22
N ALA A 80 -12.75 2.64 16.63
CA ALA A 80 -13.10 2.36 18.02
C ALA A 80 -11.88 2.35 18.95
N LEU A 81 -10.73 1.88 18.46
CA LEU A 81 -9.49 1.79 19.23
C LEU A 81 -8.62 3.05 19.16
N ALA A 82 -9.01 4.08 18.39
CA ALA A 82 -8.18 5.25 18.11
C ALA A 82 -7.68 5.94 19.39
N HIS A 83 -8.59 6.21 20.32
CA HIS A 83 -8.25 6.84 21.59
C HIS A 83 -7.42 5.93 22.51
N THR A 84 -7.72 4.64 22.55
CA THR A 84 -6.96 3.68 23.37
C THR A 84 -5.53 3.50 22.85
N LEU A 85 -5.35 3.45 21.53
CA LEU A 85 -4.04 3.30 20.90
C LEU A 85 -3.20 4.57 21.02
N SER A 86 -3.83 5.75 20.91
CA SER A 86 -3.11 7.03 21.00
C SER A 86 -2.50 7.30 22.38
N GLN A 87 -3.07 6.72 23.43
CA GLN A 87 -2.57 6.80 24.81
C GLN A 87 -1.69 5.60 25.21
N SER A 88 -1.62 4.55 24.37
CA SER A 88 -0.95 3.31 24.74
C SER A 88 0.57 3.38 24.52
N LEU A 89 1.33 3.28 25.60
CA LEU A 89 2.79 3.15 25.53
C LEU A 89 3.24 1.93 24.74
N VAL A 90 2.52 0.81 24.89
CA VAL A 90 2.82 -0.45 24.18
C VAL A 90 2.72 -0.25 22.67
N PHE A 91 1.76 0.57 22.21
CA PHE A 91 1.61 0.90 20.80
C PHE A 91 2.81 1.67 20.26
N TYR A 92 3.28 2.71 20.96
CA TYR A 92 4.44 3.49 20.53
C TYR A 92 5.74 2.68 20.56
N TYR A 93 6.03 2.00 21.67
CA TYR A 93 7.24 1.20 21.80
C TYR A 93 7.25 0.02 20.84
N GLY A 94 6.15 -0.73 20.75
CA GLY A 94 6.02 -1.85 19.83
C GLY A 94 6.09 -1.42 18.37
N GLY A 95 5.40 -0.33 18.01
CA GLY A 95 5.44 0.24 16.67
C GLY A 95 6.84 0.73 16.28
N ALA A 96 7.48 1.53 17.12
CA ALA A 96 8.83 2.05 16.87
C ALA A 96 9.88 0.93 16.78
N MET A 97 9.80 -0.10 17.63
CA MET A 97 10.67 -1.26 17.55
C MET A 97 10.45 -2.05 16.25
N THR A 98 9.19 -2.31 15.89
CA THR A 98 8.86 -3.06 14.67
C THR A 98 9.34 -2.30 13.44
N ILE A 99 9.11 -1.00 13.36
CA ILE A 99 9.60 -0.14 12.29
C ILE A 99 11.13 -0.14 12.27
N GLY A 100 11.79 0.00 13.42
CA GLY A 100 13.25 -0.02 13.53
C GLY A 100 13.88 -1.33 13.03
N ILE A 101 13.31 -2.48 13.43
CA ILE A 101 13.75 -3.80 12.97
C ILE A 101 13.50 -3.96 11.47
N PHE A 102 12.32 -3.56 10.98
CA PHE A 102 11.99 -3.67 9.57
C PHE A 102 12.92 -2.83 8.69
N LEU A 103 13.22 -1.59 9.10
CA LEU A 103 14.19 -0.73 8.43
C LEU A 103 15.57 -1.37 8.37
N VAL A 104 16.04 -1.94 9.49
CA VAL A 104 17.31 -2.69 9.55
C VAL A 104 17.33 -3.86 8.57
N VAL A 105 16.29 -4.70 8.57
CA VAL A 105 16.20 -5.86 7.68
C VAL A 105 16.18 -5.43 6.23
N LEU A 106 15.40 -4.42 5.89
CA LEU A 106 15.34 -3.85 4.54
C LEU A 106 16.69 -3.31 4.08
N ILE A 107 17.44 -2.66 4.97
CA ILE A 107 18.79 -2.17 4.68
C ILE A 107 19.74 -3.33 4.37
N ILE A 108 19.70 -4.41 5.16
CA ILE A 108 20.54 -5.60 4.93
C ILE A 108 20.17 -6.27 3.61
N LEU A 109 18.87 -6.46 3.35
CA LEU A 109 18.39 -7.04 2.08
C LEU A 109 18.84 -6.20 0.88
N PHE A 110 18.76 -4.87 0.98
CA PHE A 110 19.24 -3.97 -0.06
C PHE A 110 20.76 -4.07 -0.28
N GLN A 111 21.54 -4.17 0.79
CA GLN A 111 22.99 -4.37 0.69
C GLN A 111 23.34 -5.75 0.10
N GLY A 112 22.63 -6.81 0.48
CA GLY A 112 22.80 -8.16 -0.07
C GLY A 112 22.44 -8.25 -1.56
N MET A 113 21.38 -7.55 -1.98
CA MET A 113 21.02 -7.42 -3.40
C MET A 113 22.07 -6.65 -4.22
N LYS A 114 22.89 -5.78 -3.61
CA LYS A 114 23.99 -5.09 -4.28
C LYS A 114 25.21 -5.99 -4.50
N LEU A 115 25.33 -7.09 -3.75
CA LEU A 115 26.43 -8.06 -3.83
C LEU A 115 26.14 -9.22 -4.82
N LEU A 116 24.87 -9.49 -5.10
CA LEU A 116 24.48 -10.50 -6.09
C LEU A 116 24.27 -9.84 -7.47
N PRO A 117 24.87 -10.36 -8.57
CA PRO A 117 24.59 -9.89 -9.92
C PRO A 117 23.20 -10.37 -10.37
N THR A 118 22.14 -9.84 -9.74
CA THR A 118 20.76 -10.19 -10.08
C THR A 118 20.30 -9.36 -11.27
N GLY A 119 20.40 -9.98 -12.44
CA GLY A 119 19.85 -9.48 -13.68
C GLY A 119 18.33 -9.29 -13.60
N ARG A 120 17.90 -8.08 -13.99
CA ARG A 120 16.66 -7.76 -14.73
C ARG A 120 15.34 -8.36 -14.19
N LYS A 121 14.59 -7.59 -13.38
CA LYS A 121 13.22 -7.06 -13.66
C LYS A 121 12.55 -6.50 -12.39
N SER A 122 12.33 -5.18 -12.36
CA SER A 122 11.19 -4.42 -11.80
C SER A 122 11.63 -2.99 -11.45
N SER A 123 11.62 -2.08 -12.44
CA SER A 123 12.12 -0.70 -12.27
C SER A 123 11.22 0.18 -11.40
N LEU A 124 9.93 -0.17 -11.25
CA LEU A 124 8.96 0.62 -10.49
C LEU A 124 9.12 0.44 -8.98
N ALA A 125 9.45 -0.77 -8.52
CA ALA A 125 9.79 -1.00 -7.11
C ALA A 125 11.08 -0.27 -6.74
N ILE A 126 12.06 -0.22 -7.64
CA ILE A 126 13.36 0.42 -7.42
C ILE A 126 13.25 1.96 -7.37
N PHE A 127 12.33 2.56 -8.15
CA PHE A 127 12.16 4.02 -8.23
C PHE A 127 11.37 4.62 -7.05
N ALA A 128 10.33 3.94 -6.57
CA ALA A 128 9.62 4.37 -5.35
C ALA A 128 10.50 4.23 -4.10
N TYR A 129 11.42 3.24 -4.10
CA TYR A 129 12.36 3.01 -3.00
C TYR A 129 13.52 4.01 -2.99
N SER A 130 13.97 4.48 -4.17
CA SER A 130 15.17 5.33 -4.28
C SER A 130 15.01 6.75 -3.71
N SER A 131 13.80 7.30 -3.69
CA SER A 131 13.56 8.66 -3.16
C SER A 131 13.71 8.77 -1.64
N VAL A 132 13.36 7.72 -0.88
CA VAL A 132 13.55 7.68 0.58
C VAL A 132 14.98 7.23 0.93
N VAL A 133 15.59 6.41 0.08
CA VAL A 133 16.89 5.77 0.33
C VAL A 133 18.08 6.63 -0.08
N GLY A 134 17.89 7.71 -0.86
CA GLY A 134 18.95 8.61 -1.31
C GLY A 134 19.76 9.30 -0.19
N MET A 135 19.10 9.70 0.89
CA MET A 135 19.79 10.27 2.07
C MET A 135 20.30 9.18 3.02
N THR A 136 19.57 8.07 3.16
CA THR A 136 19.96 6.92 4.00
C THR A 136 21.20 6.21 3.47
N THR A 137 21.34 6.08 2.15
CA THR A 137 22.50 5.43 1.50
C THR A 137 23.82 6.12 1.77
N TYR A 138 23.84 7.45 1.86
CA TYR A 138 25.06 8.19 2.20
C TYR A 138 25.54 7.84 3.63
N PHE A 139 24.63 7.89 4.61
CA PHE A 139 24.91 7.48 5.98
C PHE A 139 25.32 6.00 6.09
N LEU A 140 24.66 5.12 5.33
CA LEU A 140 24.98 3.70 5.29
C LEU A 140 26.33 3.40 4.62
N HIS A 141 26.74 4.17 3.62
CA HIS A 141 28.05 4.01 3.00
C HIS A 141 29.16 4.36 3.99
N TYR A 142 28.95 5.40 4.80
CA TYR A 142 29.86 5.77 5.87
C TYR A 142 29.92 4.69 6.96
N LEU A 143 28.76 4.20 7.41
CA LEU A 143 28.65 3.17 8.45
C LEU A 143 29.22 1.82 7.98
N SER A 144 28.95 1.42 6.73
CA SER A 144 29.50 0.20 6.11
C SER A 144 31.02 0.30 5.94
N GLY A 145 31.55 1.49 5.59
CA GLY A 145 32.99 1.75 5.58
C GLY A 145 33.63 1.53 6.95
N LEU A 146 32.99 2.03 8.02
CA LEU A 146 33.41 1.86 9.42
C LEU A 146 33.35 0.40 9.89
N LEU A 147 32.27 -0.33 9.55
CA LEU A 147 32.16 -1.75 9.89
C LEU A 147 33.21 -2.57 9.15
N ARG A 148 33.48 -2.25 7.88
CA ARG A 148 34.49 -2.93 7.07
C ARG A 148 35.91 -2.67 7.59
N SER A 149 36.21 -1.46 8.04
CA SER A 149 37.52 -1.17 8.66
C SER A 149 37.69 -1.93 9.98
N ILE A 150 36.66 -1.97 10.83
CA ILE A 150 36.68 -2.75 12.08
C ILE A 150 36.82 -4.26 11.78
N LEU A 151 36.12 -4.78 10.76
CA LEU A 151 36.22 -6.20 10.37
C LEU A 151 37.63 -6.57 9.87
N VAL A 152 38.27 -5.69 9.10
CA VAL A 152 39.63 -5.90 8.59
C VAL A 152 40.66 -5.79 9.72
N GLU A 153 40.43 -4.89 10.68
CA GLU A 153 41.31 -4.67 11.83
C GLU A 153 41.23 -5.81 12.87
N MET A 154 40.13 -6.57 12.89
CA MET A 154 39.98 -7.79 13.71
C MET A 154 40.63 -9.05 13.10
N GLY A 155 41.20 -9.01 11.89
CA GLY A 155 42.03 -10.09 11.34
C GLY A 155 41.35 -11.48 11.29
N ILE A 156 40.15 -11.57 10.71
CA ILE A 156 39.34 -12.80 10.78
C ILE A 156 39.52 -13.66 9.51
N ALA A 157 40.02 -14.88 9.70
CA ALA A 157 40.20 -15.92 8.68
C ALA A 157 38.86 -16.47 8.14
N GLU A 158 38.90 -17.03 6.93
CA GLU A 158 37.76 -17.40 6.06
C GLU A 158 36.76 -18.41 6.65
N ASP A 159 37.09 -19.06 7.76
CA ASP A 159 36.42 -20.21 8.35
C ASP A 159 35.37 -19.88 9.43
N MET A 160 35.22 -18.61 9.84
CA MET A 160 34.27 -18.18 10.91
C MET A 160 33.07 -17.32 10.43
N HIS A 161 32.82 -17.27 9.12
CA HIS A 161 31.83 -16.37 8.51
C HIS A 161 30.36 -16.62 8.95
N ASN A 162 29.97 -17.88 9.18
CA ASN A 162 28.59 -18.23 9.54
C ASN A 162 28.18 -17.75 10.95
N PRO A 163 28.93 -18.06 12.04
CA PRO A 163 28.61 -17.55 13.37
C PRO A 163 28.77 -16.02 13.46
N LEU A 164 29.74 -15.44 12.75
CA LEU A 164 29.94 -13.99 12.72
C LEU A 164 28.78 -13.26 12.02
N GLY A 165 28.25 -13.82 10.93
CA GLY A 165 27.09 -13.27 10.23
C GLY A 165 25.84 -13.26 11.10
N ILE A 166 25.60 -14.34 11.86
CA ILE A 166 24.50 -14.41 12.82
C ILE A 166 24.70 -13.39 13.95
N PHE A 167 25.91 -13.29 14.49
CA PHE A 167 26.24 -12.34 15.56
C PHE A 167 26.00 -10.89 15.10
N LEU A 168 26.48 -10.53 13.91
CA LEU A 168 26.24 -9.22 13.33
C LEU A 168 24.76 -8.96 13.11
N LEU A 169 24.01 -9.91 12.55
CA LEU A 169 22.56 -9.78 12.35
C LEU A 169 21.84 -9.49 13.67
N VAL A 170 22.18 -10.22 14.73
CA VAL A 170 21.63 -9.99 16.07
C VAL A 170 21.99 -8.60 16.59
N CYS A 171 23.25 -8.16 16.46
CA CYS A 171 23.67 -6.82 16.87
C CYS A 171 22.91 -5.71 16.14
N VAL A 172 22.65 -5.85 14.84
CA VAL A 172 21.91 -4.83 14.07
C VAL A 172 20.42 -4.83 14.47
N ILE A 173 19.81 -5.99 14.71
CA ILE A 173 18.42 -6.06 15.23
C ILE A 173 18.32 -5.38 16.59
N LEU A 174 19.26 -5.67 17.51
CA LEU A 174 19.31 -5.05 18.83
C LEU A 174 19.54 -3.54 18.75
N ALA A 175 20.38 -3.07 17.83
CA ALA A 175 20.58 -1.66 17.57
C ALA A 175 19.28 -1.00 17.07
N GLY A 176 18.57 -1.62 16.12
CA GLY A 176 17.29 -1.13 15.62
C GLY A 176 16.22 -1.03 16.72
N ALA A 177 16.12 -2.05 17.57
CA ALA A 177 15.23 -2.04 18.73
C ALA A 177 15.62 -0.96 19.76
N TRP A 178 16.91 -0.81 20.04
CA TRP A 178 17.45 0.23 20.91
C TRP A 178 17.14 1.63 20.39
N PHE A 179 17.35 1.89 19.10
CA PHE A 179 17.02 3.17 18.47
C PHE A 179 15.51 3.45 18.53
N GLY A 180 14.66 2.45 18.27
CA GLY A 180 13.21 2.57 18.41
C GLY A 180 12.80 2.92 19.85
N PHE A 181 13.35 2.22 20.83
CA PHE A 181 13.10 2.49 22.25
C PHE A 181 13.57 3.89 22.67
N TRP A 182 14.78 4.28 22.29
CA TRP A 182 15.35 5.58 22.61
C TRP A 182 14.53 6.72 21.98
N GLY A 183 14.11 6.55 20.72
CA GLY A 183 13.29 7.53 20.00
C GLY A 183 11.97 7.80 20.70
N VAL A 184 11.24 6.75 21.10
CA VAL A 184 9.98 6.91 21.86
C VAL A 184 10.23 7.63 23.18
N ARG A 185 11.26 7.21 23.92
CA ARG A 185 11.54 7.81 25.24
C ARG A 185 11.91 9.30 25.15
N LYS A 186 12.47 9.75 24.02
CA LYS A 186 12.89 11.14 23.85
C LYS A 186 11.84 12.03 23.17
N LEU A 187 11.04 11.48 22.25
CA LEU A 187 10.13 12.24 21.38
C LEU A 187 8.66 12.10 21.74
N VAL A 188 8.27 11.00 22.39
CA VAL A 188 6.86 10.68 22.66
C VAL A 188 6.50 10.87 24.13
N LEU A 189 7.47 10.69 25.04
CA LEU A 189 7.23 10.78 26.47
C LEU A 189 7.46 12.18 27.03
N THR A 190 6.60 12.57 27.96
CA THR A 190 6.79 13.72 28.84
C THR A 190 7.82 13.42 29.93
N GLU A 191 8.21 14.44 30.70
CA GLU A 191 9.12 14.28 31.84
C GLU A 191 8.56 13.34 32.93
N GLU A 192 7.24 13.16 32.98
CA GLU A 192 6.55 12.25 33.91
C GLU A 192 6.43 10.81 33.38
N GLY A 193 6.89 10.54 32.15
CA GLY A 193 6.86 9.22 31.53
C GLY A 193 5.51 8.83 30.94
N SER A 194 4.54 9.75 30.88
CA SER A 194 3.29 9.60 30.13
C SER A 194 3.49 9.98 28.66
N VAL A 195 2.57 9.57 27.78
CA VAL A 195 2.56 10.07 26.40
C VAL A 195 2.27 11.57 26.40
N ASP A 196 3.00 12.34 25.61
CA ASP A 196 2.73 13.76 25.38
C ASP A 196 1.33 13.97 24.79
N ALA A 197 0.57 14.91 25.35
CA ALA A 197 -0.82 15.13 24.95
C ALA A 197 -0.95 15.60 23.49
N GLY A 198 0.01 16.39 22.99
CA GLY A 198 0.05 16.82 21.61
C GLY A 198 0.32 15.67 20.66
N VAL A 199 1.28 14.81 21.01
CA VAL A 199 1.58 13.58 20.25
C VAL A 199 0.39 12.63 20.23
N ALA A 200 -0.25 12.40 21.37
CA ALA A 200 -1.42 11.54 21.46
C ALA A 200 -2.59 12.07 20.62
N TYR A 201 -2.88 13.37 20.68
CA TYR A 201 -3.93 13.97 19.86
C TYR A 201 -3.63 13.82 18.36
N PHE A 202 -2.39 14.09 17.95
CA PHE A 202 -1.98 13.92 16.56
C PHE A 202 -2.17 12.48 16.08
N VAL A 203 -1.75 11.50 16.87
CA VAL A 203 -1.86 10.08 16.53
C VAL A 203 -3.31 9.62 16.50
N GLU A 204 -4.14 10.07 17.44
CA GLU A 204 -5.57 9.78 17.45
C GLU A 204 -6.24 10.24 16.14
N TRP A 205 -6.03 11.49 15.74
CA TRP A 205 -6.57 12.02 14.49
C TRP A 205 -6.00 11.31 13.26
N ALA A 206 -4.73 10.94 13.26
CA ALA A 206 -4.14 10.15 12.19
C ALA A 206 -4.83 8.79 12.04
N ILE A 207 -5.07 8.08 13.16
CA ILE A 207 -5.79 6.79 13.16
C ILE A 207 -7.23 6.99 12.68
N LEU A 208 -7.92 8.05 13.12
CA LEU A 208 -9.28 8.35 12.69
C LEU A 208 -9.36 8.64 11.18
N ILE A 209 -8.42 9.42 10.62
CA ILE A 209 -8.37 9.71 9.19
C ILE A 209 -8.14 8.42 8.39
N VAL A 210 -7.17 7.59 8.79
CA VAL A 210 -6.91 6.30 8.14
C VAL A 210 -8.13 5.40 8.20
N SER A 211 -8.80 5.33 9.35
CA SER A 211 -10.03 4.55 9.54
C SER A 211 -11.14 5.01 8.62
N ALA A 212 -11.35 6.33 8.52
CA ALA A 212 -12.34 6.91 7.63
C ALA A 212 -12.06 6.57 6.16
N VAL A 213 -10.79 6.63 5.73
CA VAL A 213 -10.39 6.23 4.36
C VAL A 213 -10.69 4.76 4.10
N LEU A 214 -10.37 3.86 5.04
CA LEU A 214 -10.64 2.42 4.90
C LEU A 214 -12.14 2.14 4.76
N ILE A 215 -12.98 2.83 5.54
CA ILE A 215 -14.44 2.71 5.45
C ILE A 215 -14.95 3.25 4.11
N LEU A 216 -14.47 4.43 3.69
CA LEU A 216 -14.92 5.06 2.44
C LEU A 216 -14.58 4.26 1.19
N GLN A 217 -13.43 3.58 1.16
CA GLN A 217 -13.03 2.73 0.02
C GLN A 217 -14.07 1.66 -0.34
N VAL A 218 -14.87 1.22 0.63
CA VAL A 218 -15.91 0.18 0.46
C VAL A 218 -17.11 0.70 -0.33
N PHE A 219 -17.39 1.99 -0.25
CA PHE A 219 -18.55 2.61 -0.91
C PHE A 219 -18.26 3.06 -2.36
N PHE A 220 -17.01 3.08 -2.82
CA PHE A 220 -16.68 3.77 -4.08
C PHE A 220 -16.83 2.95 -5.37
N PHE A 221 -16.96 1.61 -5.30
CA PHE A 221 -16.93 0.76 -6.49
C PHE A 221 -18.11 -0.21 -6.54
N VAL A 222 -18.89 -0.25 -7.62
CA VAL A 222 -19.86 -1.29 -7.98
C VAL A 222 -19.52 -1.75 -9.40
N THR A 223 -19.33 -3.05 -9.64
CA THR A 223 -19.02 -3.53 -11.00
C THR A 223 -20.32 -3.70 -11.78
N MET A 224 -20.41 -3.22 -13.02
CA MET A 224 -21.52 -3.56 -13.94
C MET A 224 -21.00 -4.51 -15.01
N ALA A 225 -21.69 -5.63 -15.22
CA ALA A 225 -21.32 -6.65 -16.21
C ALA A 225 -22.45 -6.88 -17.21
N VAL A 226 -22.19 -6.67 -18.50
CA VAL A 226 -23.10 -6.95 -19.60
C VAL A 226 -22.68 -8.28 -20.24
N CYS A 227 -23.61 -9.23 -20.29
CA CYS A 227 -23.41 -10.58 -20.83
C CYS A 227 -24.17 -10.80 -22.14
#